data_AF-A0A7J7KHD4-F1
#
_entry.id   AF-A0A7J7KHD4-F1
#
_cell.length_a   1.000
_cell.length_b   1.000
_cell.length_c   1.000
_cell.angle_alpha   90.00
_cell.angle_beta   90.00
_cell.angle_gamma   90.00
#
_symmetry.space_group_name_H-M   'P 1'
#
loop_
_entity.id
_entity.type
_entity.pdbx_description
1 polymer ?
#
loop_
_entity_poly.entity_id
_entity_poly.type
_entity_poly.pdbx_seq_one_letter_code
_entity_poly.pdbx_strand_id
1 'polypeptide(L)'
;MRLIVKSTTCLIVGQCLTLSHINSQNENKTKSNANELQLEAHSDSDCNDYAISLRSKNYDYVTETACNSSYFNLYQSHGDNDTSHHAIFNCKVVCSLLSNRLQGLYEKAKKRLSSSILALGLDVGTCGSAPMPFESSTEGYTLIQSQVVFRHGARTPIRLTPGIKEASYDRRSFQAILPHTDFDFDIVDLEDNPAVGFDKSPVNKRYESTLLKGGMLGGQLTSVGMTHCYNLGLDLRRRYIHKHKLLQNEFNAEDVYLRSTFIKRTLESLQGVVAGMFSAEHLRGLNTKPKFHIEYYTEESIYPNIGCCQCLKDICSHGVAHLNDTSSERAKLMAKLNQWVDFPEDHGWNIINVQDNIFTREAHGLPLPREFEHLYDGILRQAQLDFIQCITGTPSDRPMGLKLAVGPFNHTVLSRMDEALKGSTKVPKLCLYSSHDTMIMPLLLSLGCFDGNWPTYASSIAYELWKDNSSNKHFVKILFNQKELKVAGKPNVLLPYEEFREIVKPFTVDPGNFKYLCENARAGMDVPRIEYSTHGEGSKLDISEEDTEAKAGDTPVGM
;
A
#
# COMPACT_ATOMS: atom_id res chain seq x y z
N MET A 1 -16.12 10.65 -2.07
CA MET A 1 -17.22 10.19 -1.16
C MET A 1 -16.85 10.28 0.34
N ARG A 2 -15.71 10.86 0.73
CA ARG A 2 -15.36 11.18 2.14
C ARG A 2 -15.75 12.61 2.59
N LEU A 3 -15.85 13.57 1.66
CA LEU A 3 -16.34 14.92 1.95
C LEU A 3 -17.82 14.96 2.36
N ILE A 4 -18.65 14.09 1.78
CA ILE A 4 -20.08 14.00 2.11
C ILE A 4 -20.27 13.40 3.51
N VAL A 5 -19.42 12.48 3.95
CA VAL A 5 -19.53 11.88 5.30
C VAL A 5 -19.15 12.88 6.39
N LYS A 6 -18.09 13.69 6.20
CA LYS A 6 -17.71 14.75 7.16
C LYS A 6 -18.79 15.82 7.31
N SER A 7 -19.41 16.23 6.20
CA SER A 7 -20.49 17.22 6.19
C SER A 7 -21.79 16.67 6.81
N THR A 8 -22.16 15.43 6.49
CA THR A 8 -23.41 14.82 6.99
C THR A 8 -23.34 14.51 8.49
N THR A 9 -22.18 14.12 9.04
CA THR A 9 -22.00 13.90 10.48
C THR A 9 -22.08 15.23 11.27
N CYS A 10 -21.48 16.31 10.77
CA CYS A 10 -21.63 17.66 11.37
C CYS A 10 -23.08 18.18 11.32
N LEU A 11 -23.78 17.97 10.21
CA LEU A 11 -25.19 18.37 10.06
C LEU A 11 -26.14 17.57 10.98
N ILE A 12 -25.90 16.27 11.17
CA ILE A 12 -26.73 15.42 12.04
C ILE A 12 -26.49 15.73 13.52
N VAL A 13 -25.24 15.96 13.94
CA VAL A 13 -24.92 16.38 15.32
C VAL A 13 -25.48 17.79 15.61
N GLY A 14 -25.39 18.71 14.64
CA GLY A 14 -25.99 20.04 14.74
C GLY A 14 -27.53 20.02 14.83
N GLN A 15 -28.20 19.14 14.07
CA GLN A 15 -29.66 18.99 14.09
C GLN A 15 -30.19 18.31 15.37
N CYS A 16 -29.45 17.35 15.94
CA CYS A 16 -29.81 16.74 17.22
C CYS A 16 -29.71 17.72 18.41
N LEU A 17 -28.76 18.67 18.37
CA LEU A 17 -28.61 19.71 19.40
C LEU A 17 -29.63 20.85 19.25
N THR A 18 -30.03 21.21 18.03
CA THR A 18 -31.09 22.22 17.80
C THR A 18 -32.49 21.70 18.16
N LEU A 19 -32.79 20.42 17.91
CA LEU A 19 -34.06 19.80 18.32
C LEU A 19 -34.18 19.62 19.84
N SER A 20 -33.06 19.50 20.55
CA SER A 20 -33.00 19.46 22.03
C SER A 20 -33.29 20.84 22.65
N HIS A 21 -32.84 21.93 22.01
CA HIS A 21 -33.08 23.29 22.52
C HIS A 21 -34.55 23.74 22.37
N ILE A 22 -35.26 23.20 21.36
CA ILE A 22 -36.68 23.53 21.10
C ILE A 22 -37.62 22.83 22.09
N ASN A 23 -37.21 21.70 22.71
CA ASN A 23 -38.05 20.94 23.65
C ASN A 23 -37.89 21.32 25.14
N SER A 24 -37.14 22.39 25.46
CA SER A 24 -36.99 22.88 26.86
C SER A 24 -37.62 24.25 27.14
N GLN A 25 -38.34 24.84 26.18
CA GLN A 25 -38.97 26.15 26.35
C GLN A 25 -40.49 26.03 26.28
N ASN A 26 -41.09 25.60 27.39
CA ASN A 26 -42.47 25.95 27.74
C ASN A 26 -42.45 26.54 29.15
N GLU A 27 -42.24 27.86 29.23
CA GLU A 27 -43.14 28.83 29.88
C GLU A 27 -42.42 30.18 30.13
N ASN A 28 -43.03 31.23 29.59
CA ASN A 28 -42.91 32.66 29.94
C ASN A 28 -41.67 33.49 29.51
N LYS A 29 -41.89 34.19 28.39
CA LYS A 29 -41.62 35.62 28.12
C LYS A 29 -40.35 36.25 28.75
N THR A 30 -39.35 36.55 27.92
CA THR A 30 -39.03 37.92 27.45
C THR A 30 -37.83 37.90 26.49
N LYS A 31 -37.84 38.86 25.54
CA LYS A 31 -36.85 39.06 24.49
C LYS A 31 -35.47 39.46 25.05
N SER A 32 -34.40 38.79 24.61
CA SER A 32 -33.21 39.39 23.95
C SER A 32 -31.94 38.54 24.15
N ASN A 33 -31.10 38.55 23.11
CA ASN A 33 -29.71 38.07 23.05
C ASN A 33 -29.48 36.54 23.03
N ALA A 34 -29.62 35.95 21.85
CA ALA A 34 -28.99 34.66 21.54
C ALA A 34 -27.48 34.86 21.41
N ASN A 35 -26.72 34.31 22.37
CA ASN A 35 -25.26 34.21 22.30
C ASN A 35 -24.88 33.04 21.36
N GLU A 36 -24.03 33.30 20.36
CA GLU A 36 -23.42 32.27 19.53
C GLU A 36 -22.56 31.33 20.38
N LEU A 37 -22.88 30.03 20.36
CA LEU A 37 -22.01 28.95 20.82
C LEU A 37 -21.05 28.60 19.67
N GLN A 38 -19.74 28.74 19.88
CA GLN A 38 -18.72 28.24 18.96
C GLN A 38 -18.27 26.85 19.41
N LEU A 39 -18.30 25.89 18.48
CA LEU A 39 -17.77 24.54 18.65
C LEU A 39 -16.36 24.49 18.05
N GLU A 40 -15.35 24.28 18.88
CA GLU A 40 -13.99 24.01 18.45
C GLU A 40 -13.65 22.55 18.78
N ALA A 41 -13.30 21.77 17.75
CA ALA A 41 -12.81 20.41 17.91
C ALA A 41 -11.28 20.42 17.79
N HIS A 42 -10.58 20.01 18.84
CA HIS A 42 -9.14 19.81 18.82
C HIS A 42 -8.84 18.31 18.74
N SER A 43 -7.94 17.93 17.84
CA SER A 43 -7.31 16.61 17.83
C SER A 43 -6.01 16.74 18.62
N ASP A 44 -5.93 16.14 19.80
CA ASP A 44 -4.64 15.94 20.46
C ASP A 44 -4.02 14.64 19.95
N SER A 45 -2.71 14.64 19.74
CA SER A 45 -2.01 13.61 18.96
C SER A 45 -1.54 12.40 19.77
N ASP A 46 -1.90 12.30 21.04
CA ASP A 46 -1.57 11.17 21.90
C ASP A 46 -2.85 10.71 22.65
N CYS A 47 -3.22 9.43 22.46
CA CYS A 47 -4.43 8.72 22.94
C CYS A 47 -5.72 8.84 22.09
N ASN A 48 -6.37 7.70 21.87
CA ASN A 48 -7.62 7.52 21.10
C ASN A 48 -8.89 8.02 21.85
N ASP A 49 -8.79 9.07 22.67
CA ASP A 49 -9.94 9.66 23.37
C ASP A 49 -10.34 10.99 22.72
N TYR A 50 -11.63 11.14 22.41
CA TYR A 50 -12.17 12.41 21.91
C TYR A 50 -12.62 13.27 23.08
N ALA A 51 -11.93 14.39 23.31
CA ALA A 51 -12.40 15.45 24.20
C ALA A 51 -13.16 16.51 23.39
N ILE A 52 -14.36 16.89 23.83
CA ILE A 52 -15.14 18.00 23.26
C ILE A 52 -15.11 19.14 24.26
N SER A 53 -14.50 20.27 23.90
CA SER A 53 -14.57 21.50 24.70
C SER A 53 -15.73 22.36 24.24
N LEU A 54 -16.55 22.84 25.17
CA LEU A 54 -17.61 23.82 24.91
C LEU A 54 -17.21 25.14 25.58
N ARG A 55 -16.98 26.18 24.76
CA ARG A 55 -16.72 27.53 25.27
C ARG A 55 -17.94 28.41 25.18
N SER A 56 -18.24 29.06 26.31
CA SER A 56 -19.13 30.22 26.42
C SER A 56 -18.27 31.41 26.84
N LYS A 57 -18.65 32.65 26.45
CA LYS A 57 -17.88 33.88 26.74
C LYS A 57 -17.53 34.09 28.22
N ASN A 58 -18.09 33.33 29.17
CA ASN A 58 -17.86 33.50 30.60
C ASN A 58 -17.47 32.22 31.39
N TYR A 59 -17.36 31.02 30.80
CA TYR A 59 -17.00 29.78 31.53
C TYR A 59 -16.33 28.71 30.64
N ASP A 60 -15.38 27.95 31.20
CA ASP A 60 -14.77 26.75 30.60
C ASP A 60 -15.33 25.47 31.26
N TYR A 61 -15.71 24.46 30.47
CA TYR A 61 -16.11 23.13 30.94
C TYR A 61 -15.21 22.06 30.32
N VAL A 62 -14.77 21.08 31.11
CA VAL A 62 -13.94 19.95 30.67
C VAL A 62 -14.71 18.64 30.83
N THR A 63 -14.72 17.80 29.80
CA THR A 63 -15.27 16.44 29.86
C THR A 63 -14.19 15.40 29.59
N GLU A 64 -14.04 14.42 30.47
CA GLU A 64 -13.24 13.20 30.23
C GLU A 64 -14.14 12.08 29.69
N THR A 65 -13.66 11.38 28.66
CA THR A 65 -14.30 10.19 28.10
C THR A 65 -13.43 8.96 28.39
N ALA A 66 -13.99 7.96 29.07
CA ALA A 66 -13.44 6.62 29.12
C ALA A 66 -14.42 5.66 28.44
N CYS A 67 -13.97 5.02 27.36
CA CYS A 67 -14.76 4.13 26.52
C CYS A 67 -15.02 2.77 27.20
N ASN A 68 -15.67 2.76 28.36
CA ASN A 68 -16.25 1.55 28.97
C ASN A 68 -17.21 1.78 30.17
N SER A 69 -17.70 3.00 30.43
CA SER A 69 -18.69 3.21 31.51
C SER A 69 -20.05 3.70 30.99
N SER A 70 -21.13 3.29 31.66
CA SER A 70 -22.53 3.52 31.23
C SER A 70 -23.13 4.85 31.73
N TYR A 71 -22.32 5.80 32.21
CA TYR A 71 -22.79 7.09 32.75
C TYR A 71 -21.81 8.23 32.41
N PHE A 72 -22.35 9.44 32.21
CA PHE A 72 -21.57 10.67 32.04
C PHE A 72 -21.66 11.53 33.31
N ASN A 73 -20.54 12.12 33.74
CA ASN A 73 -20.51 13.15 34.78
C ASN A 73 -20.06 14.48 34.16
N LEU A 74 -20.78 15.56 34.48
CA LEU A 74 -20.38 16.94 34.15
C LEU A 74 -19.77 17.56 35.41
N TYR A 75 -18.57 18.12 35.28
CA TYR A 75 -17.94 18.90 36.35
C TYR A 75 -17.91 20.39 35.96
N GLN A 76 -18.28 21.23 36.92
CA GLN A 76 -18.22 22.69 36.81
C GLN A 76 -17.02 23.15 37.63
N SER A 77 -16.01 23.78 37.01
CA SER A 77 -14.89 24.32 37.78
C SER A 77 -15.28 25.68 38.36
N HIS A 78 -15.42 25.78 39.68
CA HIS A 78 -15.37 27.04 40.40
C HIS A 78 -14.14 27.02 41.30
N GLY A 79 -13.42 28.15 41.37
CA GLY A 79 -12.55 28.40 42.50
C GLY A 79 -13.38 28.31 43.79
N ASP A 80 -12.96 27.43 44.68
CA ASP A 80 -13.43 27.21 46.04
C ASP A 80 -14.96 27.05 46.24
N ASN A 81 -15.47 25.86 45.94
CA ASN A 81 -16.37 25.01 46.76
C ASN A 81 -17.26 24.10 45.88
N ASP A 82 -17.24 22.80 46.18
CA ASP A 82 -17.93 21.70 45.47
C ASP A 82 -19.46 21.68 45.69
N THR A 83 -20.24 21.68 44.60
CA THR A 83 -21.58 21.07 44.56
C THR A 83 -21.86 20.50 43.16
N SER A 84 -22.27 19.23 43.07
CA SER A 84 -22.58 18.53 41.82
C SER A 84 -24.10 18.28 41.63
N HIS A 85 -24.59 18.44 40.41
CA HIS A 85 -25.95 18.04 40.00
C HIS A 85 -25.87 17.00 38.87
N HIS A 86 -26.62 15.90 39.02
CA HIS A 86 -26.62 14.77 38.08
C HIS A 86 -27.88 14.78 37.21
N ALA A 87 -27.72 14.65 35.88
CA ALA A 87 -28.80 14.34 34.93
C ALA A 87 -28.43 13.11 34.10
N ILE A 88 -29.31 12.12 34.00
CA ILE A 88 -29.07 10.82 33.35
C ILE A 88 -29.81 10.75 31.99
N PHE A 89 -29.10 10.44 30.89
CA PHE A 89 -29.68 10.22 29.55
C PHE A 89 -29.36 8.80 29.03
N ASN A 90 -30.29 8.18 28.26
CA ASN A 90 -30.21 6.77 27.85
C ASN A 90 -29.82 6.62 26.36
N CYS A 91 -28.56 6.27 26.09
CA CYS A 91 -27.90 6.37 24.77
C CYS A 91 -28.13 5.18 23.80
N LYS A 92 -28.82 4.11 24.22
CA LYS A 92 -28.96 2.86 23.44
C LYS A 92 -29.74 3.00 22.12
N VAL A 93 -30.66 3.95 22.01
CA VAL A 93 -31.54 4.11 20.83
C VAL A 93 -30.85 4.86 19.69
N VAL A 94 -29.98 5.83 20.01
CA VAL A 94 -29.31 6.69 19.02
C VAL A 94 -28.21 5.93 18.27
N CYS A 95 -27.45 5.08 18.97
CA CYS A 95 -26.40 4.27 18.35
C CYS A 95 -26.95 3.22 17.37
N SER A 96 -28.12 2.62 17.64
CA SER A 96 -28.68 1.59 16.74
C SER A 96 -29.18 2.15 15.42
N LEU A 97 -29.77 3.35 15.43
CA LEU A 97 -30.26 4.04 14.23
C LEU A 97 -29.11 4.52 13.31
N LEU A 98 -28.01 5.00 13.89
CA LEU A 98 -26.79 5.39 13.16
C LEU A 98 -26.11 4.18 12.51
N SER A 99 -26.02 3.06 13.23
CA SER A 99 -25.42 1.81 12.71
C SER A 99 -26.17 1.28 11.48
N ASN A 100 -27.50 1.23 11.53
CA ASN A 100 -28.30 0.67 10.43
C ASN A 100 -28.23 1.51 9.15
N ARG A 101 -28.14 2.84 9.28
CA ARG A 101 -28.08 3.75 8.13
C ARG A 101 -26.71 3.73 7.44
N LEU A 102 -25.63 3.60 8.23
CA LEU A 102 -24.27 3.42 7.71
C LEU A 102 -24.10 2.06 7.02
N GLN A 103 -24.67 0.99 7.59
CA GLN A 103 -24.67 -0.35 6.99
C GLN A 103 -25.36 -0.36 5.60
N GLY A 104 -26.49 0.35 5.46
CA GLY A 104 -27.22 0.44 4.18
C GLY A 104 -26.46 1.21 3.09
N LEU A 105 -25.68 2.23 3.46
CA LEU A 105 -24.81 2.96 2.52
C LEU A 105 -23.60 2.14 2.10
N TYR A 106 -23.01 1.40 3.05
CA TYR A 106 -21.91 0.48 2.81
C TYR A 106 -22.29 -0.64 1.82
N GLU A 107 -23.44 -1.30 2.01
CA GLU A 107 -23.90 -2.37 1.11
C GLU A 107 -24.24 -1.86 -0.30
N LYS A 108 -24.77 -0.62 -0.44
CA LYS A 108 -24.96 0.00 -1.75
C LYS A 108 -23.65 0.31 -2.48
N ALA A 109 -22.61 0.72 -1.75
CA ALA A 109 -21.28 0.96 -2.32
C ALA A 109 -20.60 -0.34 -2.74
N LYS A 110 -20.68 -1.39 -1.89
CA LYS A 110 -20.17 -2.73 -2.16
C LYS A 110 -20.80 -3.36 -3.41
N LYS A 111 -22.12 -3.21 -3.58
CA LYS A 111 -22.85 -3.73 -4.75
C LYS A 111 -22.45 -3.04 -6.06
N ARG A 112 -22.14 -1.74 -6.02
CA ARG A 112 -21.63 -0.98 -7.18
C ARG A 112 -20.17 -1.32 -7.53
N LEU A 113 -19.33 -1.61 -6.53
CA LEU A 113 -17.96 -2.06 -6.75
C LEU A 113 -17.90 -3.46 -7.40
N SER A 114 -18.71 -4.39 -6.89
CA SER A 114 -18.76 -5.79 -7.36
C SER A 114 -19.18 -5.92 -8.83
N SER A 115 -20.17 -5.14 -9.28
CA SER A 115 -20.64 -5.16 -10.67
C SER A 115 -19.62 -4.68 -11.70
N SER A 116 -18.68 -3.81 -11.32
CA SER A 116 -17.68 -3.25 -12.24
C SER A 116 -16.36 -4.03 -12.24
N ILE A 117 -16.10 -4.82 -11.19
CA ILE A 117 -14.96 -5.73 -11.10
C ILE A 117 -15.17 -6.96 -12.00
N LEU A 118 -16.41 -7.46 -12.11
CA LEU A 118 -16.78 -8.50 -13.09
C LEU A 118 -16.51 -8.07 -14.54
N ALA A 119 -16.62 -6.77 -14.85
CA ALA A 119 -16.39 -6.25 -16.20
C ALA A 119 -14.91 -6.31 -16.66
N LEU A 120 -13.97 -6.61 -15.76
CA LEU A 120 -12.55 -6.79 -16.07
C LEU A 120 -12.14 -8.27 -16.20
N GLY A 121 -13.10 -9.20 -16.20
CA GLY A 121 -12.83 -10.64 -16.23
C GLY A 121 -12.14 -11.17 -14.96
N LEU A 122 -12.20 -10.41 -13.86
CA LEU A 122 -11.68 -10.83 -12.57
C LEU A 122 -12.80 -11.52 -11.79
N ASP A 123 -12.68 -12.83 -11.57
CA ASP A 123 -13.52 -13.53 -10.58
C ASP A 123 -13.02 -13.14 -9.18
N VAL A 124 -13.50 -11.99 -8.71
CA VAL A 124 -13.15 -11.47 -7.40
C VAL A 124 -14.15 -12.04 -6.42
N GLY A 125 -13.78 -13.17 -5.82
CA GLY A 125 -14.42 -13.65 -4.60
C GLY A 125 -14.54 -12.47 -3.64
N THR A 126 -15.77 -12.17 -3.21
CA THR A 126 -16.06 -11.03 -2.35
C THR A 126 -15.21 -11.12 -1.08
N CYS A 127 -14.22 -10.24 -0.93
CA CYS A 127 -13.58 -10.04 0.36
C CYS A 127 -14.62 -9.40 1.27
N GLY A 128 -15.23 -10.21 2.13
CA GLY A 128 -16.15 -9.72 3.14
C GLY A 128 -15.37 -8.81 4.09
N SER A 129 -15.86 -7.59 4.28
CA SER A 129 -15.60 -6.83 5.50
C SER A 129 -16.21 -7.59 6.67
N ALA A 130 -15.47 -8.58 7.17
CA ALA A 130 -15.76 -9.14 8.47
C ALA A 130 -15.55 -8.04 9.53
N PRO A 131 -16.30 -8.04 10.64
CA PRO A 131 -15.92 -7.28 11.83
C PRO A 131 -14.44 -7.59 12.15
N MET A 132 -13.68 -6.60 12.62
CA MET A 132 -12.25 -6.69 12.98
C MET A 132 -11.92 -8.12 13.44
N PRO A 133 -11.22 -8.94 12.64
CA PRO A 133 -10.97 -10.30 13.05
C PRO A 133 -10.12 -10.23 14.31
N PHE A 134 -10.51 -10.96 15.34
CA PHE A 134 -9.55 -11.43 16.32
C PHE A 134 -8.35 -11.97 15.53
N GLU A 135 -7.16 -11.40 15.75
CA GLU A 135 -5.91 -11.89 15.15
C GLU A 135 -5.88 -13.42 15.36
N SER A 136 -5.68 -14.20 14.31
CA SER A 136 -5.64 -15.65 14.44
C SER A 136 -4.59 -16.04 15.47
N SER A 137 -5.01 -16.81 16.49
CA SER A 137 -4.11 -17.23 17.57
C SER A 137 -2.90 -17.95 16.98
N THR A 138 -1.70 -17.47 17.30
CA THR A 138 -0.43 -18.13 16.99
C THR A 138 0.04 -18.98 18.16
N GLU A 139 -0.83 -19.25 19.14
CA GLU A 139 -0.52 -20.14 20.26
C GLU A 139 -0.24 -21.56 19.74
N GLY A 140 0.86 -22.15 20.21
CA GLY A 140 1.34 -23.44 19.69
C GLY A 140 2.12 -23.35 18.37
N TYR A 141 2.35 -22.15 17.81
CA TYR A 141 3.18 -21.94 16.63
C TYR A 141 4.44 -21.13 16.95
N THR A 142 5.52 -21.43 16.24
CA THR A 142 6.78 -20.69 16.28
C THR A 142 7.03 -20.01 14.93
N LEU A 143 7.32 -18.71 14.95
CA LEU A 143 7.72 -17.96 13.75
C LEU A 143 9.18 -18.27 13.40
N ILE A 144 9.44 -18.70 12.17
CA ILE A 144 10.78 -19.09 11.69
C ILE A 144 11.42 -18.01 10.83
N GLN A 145 10.62 -17.38 9.96
CA GLN A 145 11.11 -16.39 9.01
C GLN A 145 10.01 -15.38 8.68
N SER A 146 10.38 -14.13 8.39
CA SER A 146 9.52 -13.14 7.76
C SER A 146 10.21 -12.46 6.59
N GLN A 147 9.46 -12.25 5.50
CA GLN A 147 9.91 -11.54 4.32
C GLN A 147 8.94 -10.40 4.02
N VAL A 148 9.40 -9.15 4.14
CA VAL A 148 8.57 -7.95 4.10
C VAL A 148 8.97 -7.08 2.91
N VAL A 149 8.07 -6.93 1.94
CA VAL A 149 8.20 -5.94 0.86
C VAL A 149 7.34 -4.73 1.19
N PHE A 150 7.89 -3.52 1.01
CA PHE A 150 7.16 -2.29 1.33
C PHE A 150 7.40 -1.21 0.30
N ARG A 151 6.37 -0.38 0.08
CA ARG A 151 6.45 0.84 -0.72
C ARG A 151 7.24 1.89 0.06
N HIS A 152 8.06 2.67 -0.63
CA HIS A 152 8.67 3.86 -0.05
C HIS A 152 7.67 4.81 0.64
N GLY A 153 8.20 5.70 1.49
CA GLY A 153 7.43 6.73 2.17
C GLY A 153 6.90 7.84 1.25
N ALA A 154 6.21 8.81 1.83
CA ALA A 154 5.73 10.00 1.13
C ALA A 154 6.88 10.77 0.49
N ARG A 155 6.61 11.28 -0.71
CA ARG A 155 7.60 11.93 -1.56
C ARG A 155 7.01 13.12 -2.29
N THR A 156 7.86 13.92 -2.91
CA THR A 156 7.43 14.92 -3.89
C THR A 156 6.91 14.26 -5.18
N PRO A 157 6.09 14.96 -5.98
CA PRO A 157 5.62 14.45 -7.28
C PRO A 157 6.79 14.17 -8.21
N ILE A 158 6.65 13.17 -9.07
CA ILE A 158 7.67 12.84 -10.09
C ILE A 158 7.61 13.83 -11.26
N ARG A 159 6.41 14.30 -11.61
CA ARG A 159 6.16 15.31 -12.66
C ARG A 159 5.05 16.25 -12.19
N LEU A 160 5.06 17.50 -12.65
CA LEU A 160 4.00 18.47 -12.36
C LEU A 160 2.88 18.42 -13.39
N THR A 161 1.63 18.29 -12.96
CA THR A 161 0.48 18.29 -13.89
C THR A 161 0.40 19.61 -14.68
N PRO A 162 0.51 19.58 -16.03
CA PRO A 162 0.46 20.78 -16.85
C PRO A 162 -0.88 21.52 -16.70
N GLY A 163 -0.86 22.85 -16.79
CA GLY A 163 -2.06 23.69 -16.64
C GLY A 163 -2.57 23.83 -15.20
N ILE A 164 -2.06 23.04 -14.24
CA ILE A 164 -2.50 23.06 -12.85
C ILE A 164 -1.53 23.85 -11.99
N LYS A 165 -2.09 24.74 -11.15
CA LYS A 165 -1.30 25.54 -10.21
C LYS A 165 -0.46 24.66 -9.30
N GLU A 166 0.85 24.86 -9.32
CA GLU A 166 1.82 24.12 -8.52
C GLU A 166 1.67 24.39 -7.00
N ALA A 167 1.79 23.33 -6.20
CA ALA A 167 1.89 23.42 -4.74
C ALA A 167 3.35 23.68 -4.30
N SER A 168 3.54 24.43 -3.22
CA SER A 168 4.89 24.73 -2.73
C SER A 168 5.39 23.59 -1.82
N TYR A 169 6.35 22.82 -2.31
CA TYR A 169 7.12 21.86 -1.52
C TYR A 169 8.32 22.58 -0.91
N ASP A 170 8.09 23.27 0.22
CA ASP A 170 9.15 23.99 0.94
C ASP A 170 10.25 23.04 1.42
N ARG A 171 11.47 23.26 0.92
CA ARG A 171 12.62 22.41 1.21
C ARG A 171 12.99 22.39 2.68
N ARG A 172 12.83 23.50 3.40
CA ARG A 172 13.18 23.56 4.84
C ARG A 172 12.25 22.69 5.66
N SER A 173 10.96 22.67 5.32
CA SER A 173 9.94 21.87 6.00
C SER A 173 10.02 20.38 5.62
N PHE A 174 10.10 20.08 4.32
CA PHE A 174 9.98 18.72 3.82
C PHE A 174 11.31 17.96 3.68
N GLN A 175 12.45 18.62 3.88
CA GLN A 175 13.77 17.98 3.96
C GLN A 175 14.38 18.11 5.36
N ALA A 176 13.55 18.31 6.39
CA ALA A 176 14.00 18.36 7.77
C ALA A 176 14.73 17.07 8.17
N ILE A 177 15.89 17.22 8.80
CA ILE A 177 16.69 16.09 9.31
C ILE A 177 15.93 15.47 10.49
N LEU A 178 15.83 14.14 10.50
CA LEU A 178 15.28 13.36 11.61
C LEU A 178 16.43 12.58 12.28
N PRO A 179 17.03 13.08 13.38
CA PRO A 179 18.22 12.46 13.98
C PRO A 179 18.01 11.01 14.45
N HIS A 180 16.76 10.64 14.74
CA HIS A 180 16.37 9.28 15.14
C HIS A 180 16.34 8.28 13.97
N THR A 181 16.47 8.74 12.72
CA THR A 181 16.59 7.89 11.53
C THR A 181 17.99 7.87 10.94
N ASP A 182 18.90 8.68 11.48
CA ASP A 182 20.20 8.96 10.87
C ASP A 182 21.29 7.98 11.32
N PHE A 183 21.73 7.10 10.44
CA PHE A 183 22.84 6.18 10.70
C PHE A 183 23.56 5.84 9.39
N ASP A 184 24.83 5.46 9.50
CA ASP A 184 25.65 5.07 8.36
C ASP A 184 25.32 3.66 7.88
N PHE A 185 25.27 3.47 6.57
CA PHE A 185 25.12 2.17 5.91
C PHE A 185 25.97 2.13 4.64
N ASP A 186 26.35 0.93 4.21
CA ASP A 186 27.01 0.71 2.94
C ASP A 186 25.99 0.28 1.88
N ILE A 187 26.17 0.73 0.65
CA ILE A 187 25.36 0.26 -0.49
C ILE A 187 26.21 -0.72 -1.29
N VAL A 188 25.71 -1.93 -1.46
CA VAL A 188 26.40 -3.03 -2.15
C VAL A 188 25.49 -3.67 -3.18
N ASP A 189 26.05 -4.31 -4.21
CA ASP A 189 25.28 -5.16 -5.11
C ASP A 189 24.86 -6.48 -4.42
N LEU A 190 24.19 -7.37 -5.16
CA LEU A 190 23.75 -8.66 -4.62
C LEU A 190 24.90 -9.63 -4.29
N GLU A 191 26.13 -9.32 -4.73
CA GLU A 191 27.36 -10.10 -4.50
C GLU A 191 28.26 -9.46 -3.43
N ASP A 192 27.74 -8.50 -2.65
CA ASP A 192 28.48 -7.76 -1.61
C ASP A 192 29.58 -6.80 -2.12
N ASN A 193 29.66 -6.52 -3.42
CA ASN A 193 30.59 -5.51 -3.93
C ASN A 193 30.04 -4.10 -3.73
N PRO A 194 30.88 -3.08 -3.43
CA PRO A 194 30.43 -1.70 -3.34
C PRO A 194 29.68 -1.25 -4.59
N ALA A 195 28.47 -0.72 -4.41
CA ALA A 195 27.66 -0.25 -5.52
C ALA A 195 28.31 0.97 -6.19
N VAL A 196 28.31 1.01 -7.52
CA VAL A 196 28.90 2.10 -8.30
C VAL A 196 27.84 2.87 -9.09
N GLY A 197 28.14 4.12 -9.43
CA GLY A 197 27.32 4.87 -10.39
C GLY A 197 25.96 5.34 -9.88
N PHE A 198 25.73 5.41 -8.56
CA PHE A 198 24.48 5.92 -7.98
C PHE A 198 24.13 7.33 -8.51
N ASP A 199 25.09 8.25 -8.49
CA ASP A 199 24.94 9.62 -9.02
C ASP A 199 24.74 9.66 -10.55
N LYS A 200 25.07 8.57 -11.23
CA LYS A 200 24.90 8.41 -12.69
C LYS A 200 23.61 7.69 -13.05
N SER A 201 22.83 7.20 -12.08
CA SER A 201 21.58 6.47 -12.29
C SER A 201 20.63 7.27 -13.20
N PRO A 202 20.24 6.75 -14.38
CA PRO A 202 19.35 7.45 -15.30
C PRO A 202 17.96 7.67 -14.69
N VAL A 203 17.55 6.79 -13.77
CA VAL A 203 16.27 6.90 -13.05
C VAL A 203 16.29 8.08 -12.09
N ASN A 204 17.34 8.22 -11.26
CA ASN A 204 17.47 9.36 -10.34
C ASN A 204 17.58 10.69 -11.10
N LYS A 205 18.43 10.74 -12.14
CA LYS A 205 18.56 11.93 -13.01
C LYS A 205 17.24 12.37 -13.63
N ARG A 206 16.41 11.41 -14.08
CA ARG A 206 15.08 11.71 -14.61
C ARG A 206 14.18 12.36 -13.57
N TYR A 207 14.20 11.90 -12.33
CA TYR A 207 13.38 12.48 -11.26
C TYR A 207 13.89 13.86 -10.83
N GLU A 208 15.20 14.03 -10.77
CA GLU A 208 15.87 15.28 -10.37
C GLU A 208 15.83 16.36 -11.47
N SER A 209 15.33 16.04 -12.66
CA SER A 209 15.14 17.00 -13.75
C SER A 209 14.08 18.08 -13.46
N THR A 210 13.20 17.85 -12.48
CA THR A 210 12.14 18.80 -12.11
C THR A 210 12.48 19.50 -10.80
N LEU A 211 12.68 20.82 -10.86
CA LEU A 211 12.77 21.68 -9.67
C LEU A 211 11.37 22.20 -9.34
N LEU A 212 10.88 21.86 -8.15
CA LEU A 212 9.56 22.24 -7.66
C LEU A 212 9.59 23.60 -6.96
N LYS A 213 8.47 24.30 -6.98
CA LYS A 213 8.22 25.46 -6.14
C LYS A 213 8.47 25.10 -4.68
N GLY A 214 9.27 25.93 -4.00
CA GLY A 214 9.74 25.66 -2.62
C GLY A 214 11.12 25.00 -2.56
N GLY A 215 11.72 24.63 -3.71
CA GLY A 215 13.13 24.28 -3.83
C GLY A 215 13.44 22.79 -3.69
N MET A 216 12.42 21.92 -3.59
CA MET A 216 12.58 20.47 -3.64
C MET A 216 12.70 19.96 -5.08
N LEU A 217 13.38 18.83 -5.28
CA LEU A 217 13.41 18.14 -6.56
C LEU A 217 12.25 17.14 -6.69
N GLY A 218 11.95 16.71 -7.91
CA GLY A 218 10.95 15.69 -8.20
C GLY A 218 11.30 14.31 -7.64
N GLY A 219 10.28 13.57 -7.21
CA GLY A 219 10.39 12.17 -6.77
C GLY A 219 11.25 11.89 -5.54
N GLN A 220 11.54 12.91 -4.72
CA GLN A 220 12.39 12.81 -3.52
C GLN A 220 11.58 12.45 -2.29
N LEU A 221 12.12 11.56 -1.43
CA LEU A 221 11.52 11.30 -0.12
C LEU A 221 11.52 12.58 0.71
N THR A 222 10.48 12.76 1.53
CA THR A 222 10.38 13.89 2.46
C THR A 222 10.51 13.43 3.91
N SER A 223 10.66 14.38 4.84
CA SER A 223 10.61 14.13 6.28
C SER A 223 9.30 13.43 6.71
N VAL A 224 8.17 13.75 6.05
CA VAL A 224 6.89 13.05 6.24
C VAL A 224 7.02 11.59 5.82
N GLY A 225 7.63 11.32 4.66
CA GLY A 225 7.85 9.96 4.18
C GLY A 225 8.83 9.16 5.03
N MET A 226 9.91 9.79 5.49
CA MET A 226 10.84 9.19 6.43
C MET A 226 10.13 8.80 7.73
N THR A 227 9.24 9.65 8.24
CA THR A 227 8.41 9.35 9.42
C THR A 227 7.49 8.15 9.18
N HIS A 228 6.85 8.04 8.01
CA HIS A 228 6.04 6.86 7.66
C HIS A 228 6.87 5.57 7.71
N CYS A 229 8.08 5.58 7.14
CA CYS A 229 8.97 4.43 7.12
C CYS A 229 9.50 4.09 8.52
N TYR A 230 9.85 5.09 9.32
CA TYR A 230 10.23 4.90 10.72
C TYR A 230 9.11 4.24 11.53
N ASN A 231 7.86 4.68 11.37
CA ASN A 231 6.71 4.09 12.04
C ASN A 231 6.45 2.64 11.62
N LEU A 232 6.60 2.32 10.32
CA LEU A 232 6.61 0.92 9.87
C LEU A 232 7.70 0.12 10.58
N GLY A 233 8.90 0.68 10.72
CA GLY A 233 9.99 0.08 11.49
C GLY A 233 9.62 -0.20 12.95
N LEU A 234 8.95 0.74 13.64
CA LEU A 234 8.45 0.53 14.99
C LEU A 234 7.43 -0.62 15.07
N ASP A 235 6.53 -0.71 14.10
CA ASP A 235 5.56 -1.81 14.03
C ASP A 235 6.24 -3.16 13.82
N LEU A 236 7.25 -3.22 12.95
CA LEU A 236 8.05 -4.42 12.73
C LEU A 236 8.89 -4.79 13.96
N ARG A 237 9.42 -3.81 14.72
CA ARG A 237 10.09 -4.04 16.01
C ARG A 237 9.13 -4.69 17.00
N ARG A 238 7.93 -4.11 17.19
CA ARG A 238 6.91 -4.67 18.07
C ARG A 238 6.56 -6.10 17.69
N ARG A 239 6.43 -6.38 16.40
CA ARG A 239 6.04 -7.70 15.92
C ARG A 239 7.16 -8.73 16.02
N TYR A 240 8.32 -8.46 15.44
CA TYR A 240 9.37 -9.48 15.25
C TYR A 240 10.38 -9.56 16.38
N ILE A 241 10.59 -8.48 17.12
CA ILE A 241 11.50 -8.47 18.27
C ILE A 241 10.72 -8.67 19.57
N HIS A 242 9.62 -7.93 19.77
CA HIS A 242 8.92 -7.95 21.06
C HIS A 242 7.90 -9.08 21.18
N LYS A 243 6.99 -9.23 20.22
CA LYS A 243 5.88 -10.20 20.27
C LYS A 243 6.33 -11.61 19.93
N HIS A 244 7.01 -11.80 18.79
CA HIS A 244 7.32 -13.14 18.28
C HIS A 244 8.74 -13.63 18.53
N LYS A 245 9.62 -12.78 19.08
CA LYS A 245 11.02 -13.12 19.40
C LYS A 245 11.77 -13.78 18.23
N LEU A 246 11.42 -13.41 17.00
CA LEU A 246 12.11 -13.87 15.79
C LEU A 246 13.55 -13.34 15.76
N LEU A 247 13.73 -12.10 16.22
CA LEU A 247 15.00 -11.40 16.29
C LEU A 247 15.32 -10.98 17.73
N GLN A 248 16.60 -10.76 18.00
CA GLN A 248 17.06 -10.09 19.21
C GLN A 248 16.87 -8.56 19.11
N ASN A 249 17.11 -7.85 20.21
CA ASN A 249 16.96 -6.39 20.24
C ASN A 249 17.99 -5.67 19.37
N GLU A 250 19.19 -6.24 19.31
CA GLU A 250 20.36 -5.74 18.59
C GLU A 250 20.34 -6.19 17.12
N PHE A 251 20.79 -5.31 16.23
CA PHE A 251 20.98 -5.65 14.82
C PHE A 251 22.05 -6.73 14.65
N ASN A 252 21.72 -7.79 13.91
CA ASN A 252 22.64 -8.83 13.46
C ASN A 252 22.54 -9.00 11.94
N ALA A 253 23.65 -8.82 11.24
CA ALA A 253 23.72 -8.93 9.78
C ALA A 253 23.47 -10.35 9.25
N GLU A 254 23.63 -11.39 10.08
CA GLU A 254 23.31 -12.77 9.71
C GLU A 254 21.79 -13.05 9.76
N ASP A 255 21.07 -12.38 10.67
CA ASP A 255 19.63 -12.58 10.86
C ASP A 255 18.79 -11.68 9.96
N VAL A 256 19.35 -10.56 9.46
CA VAL A 256 18.60 -9.50 8.77
C VAL A 256 19.21 -9.21 7.40
N TYR A 257 18.43 -9.47 6.36
CA TYR A 257 18.76 -9.09 4.99
C TYR A 257 18.00 -7.83 4.55
N LEU A 258 18.74 -6.89 3.97
CA LEU A 258 18.25 -5.56 3.61
C LEU A 258 18.47 -5.34 2.12
N ARG A 259 17.39 -5.20 1.34
CA ARG A 259 17.45 -4.90 -0.09
C ARG A 259 16.57 -3.72 -0.45
N SER A 260 17.05 -2.88 -1.35
CA SER A 260 16.32 -1.74 -1.89
C SER A 260 16.47 -1.70 -3.40
N THR A 261 15.53 -1.06 -4.08
CA THR A 261 15.78 -0.66 -5.47
C THR A 261 16.84 0.44 -5.50
N PHE A 262 17.61 0.54 -6.59
CA PHE A 262 18.69 1.52 -6.69
C PHE A 262 18.20 2.95 -7.00
N ILE A 263 17.23 3.41 -6.22
CA ILE A 263 16.56 4.71 -6.30
C ILE A 263 16.66 5.39 -4.93
N LYS A 264 16.99 6.68 -4.92
CA LYS A 264 17.28 7.39 -3.65
C LYS A 264 16.19 7.29 -2.59
N ARG A 265 14.92 7.53 -2.98
CA ARG A 265 13.79 7.50 -2.04
C ARG A 265 13.55 6.12 -1.40
N THR A 266 13.88 5.02 -2.07
CA THR A 266 13.69 3.66 -1.53
C THR A 266 14.84 3.29 -0.61
N LEU A 267 16.08 3.71 -0.91
CA LEU A 267 17.21 3.59 0.02
C LEU A 267 16.96 4.36 1.32
N GLU A 268 16.56 5.63 1.22
CA GLU A 268 16.20 6.45 2.39
C GLU A 268 14.99 5.87 3.15
N SER A 269 14.01 5.28 2.45
CA SER A 269 12.88 4.59 3.09
C SER A 269 13.34 3.35 3.87
N LEU A 270 14.27 2.56 3.32
CA LEU A 270 14.86 1.42 4.01
C LEU A 270 15.63 1.86 5.25
N GLN A 271 16.37 2.98 5.16
CA GLN A 271 17.02 3.61 6.32
C GLN A 271 15.98 3.92 7.41
N GLY A 272 14.88 4.58 7.07
CA GLY A 272 13.81 4.88 8.03
C GLY A 272 13.27 3.64 8.74
N VAL A 273 12.95 2.58 7.98
CA VAL A 273 12.46 1.31 8.55
C VAL A 273 13.49 0.66 9.49
N VAL A 274 14.75 0.56 9.07
CA VAL A 274 15.82 -0.06 9.86
C VAL A 274 16.09 0.72 11.14
N ALA A 275 16.07 2.06 11.08
CA ALA A 275 16.18 2.90 12.27
C ALA A 275 15.00 2.72 13.22
N GLY A 276 13.76 2.59 12.72
CA GLY A 276 12.61 2.27 13.56
C GLY A 276 12.72 0.88 14.20
N MET A 277 13.31 -0.08 13.49
CA MET A 277 13.49 -1.45 13.99
C MET A 277 14.57 -1.58 15.04
N PHE A 278 15.71 -0.91 14.91
CA PHE A 278 16.91 -1.14 15.74
C PHE A 278 17.42 0.09 16.48
N SER A 279 16.81 1.26 16.29
CA SER A 279 17.29 2.59 16.72
C SER A 279 18.55 3.05 15.98
N ALA A 280 18.56 4.31 15.54
CA ALA A 280 19.74 4.89 14.89
C ALA A 280 20.96 4.98 15.82
N GLU A 281 20.75 5.18 17.12
CA GLU A 281 21.84 5.22 18.11
C GLU A 281 22.60 3.89 18.18
N HIS A 282 21.88 2.78 18.29
CA HIS A 282 22.47 1.43 18.27
C HIS A 282 23.24 1.17 16.96
N LEU A 283 22.63 1.53 15.83
CA LEU A 283 23.21 1.30 14.50
C LEU A 283 24.51 2.09 14.29
N ARG A 284 24.61 3.34 14.81
CA ARG A 284 25.84 4.14 14.78
C ARG A 284 26.95 3.56 15.67
N GLY A 285 26.60 2.78 16.68
CA GLY A 285 27.56 2.11 17.58
C GLY A 285 28.11 0.79 17.04
N LEU A 286 27.66 0.32 15.88
CA LEU A 286 28.13 -0.94 15.29
C LEU A 286 29.55 -0.81 14.73
N ASN A 287 30.37 -1.85 14.92
CA ASN A 287 31.70 -1.94 14.30
C ASN A 287 31.63 -2.09 12.77
N THR A 288 30.57 -2.75 12.28
CA THR A 288 30.33 -2.98 10.86
C THR A 288 28.99 -2.35 10.50
N LYS A 289 28.99 -1.52 9.46
CA LYS A 289 27.79 -0.85 8.98
C LYS A 289 26.78 -1.87 8.41
N PRO A 290 25.47 -1.63 8.57
CA PRO A 290 24.46 -2.36 7.81
C PRO A 290 24.71 -2.22 6.30
N LYS A 291 24.50 -3.31 5.56
CA LYS A 291 24.63 -3.34 4.10
C LYS A 291 23.26 -3.30 3.44
N PHE A 292 23.04 -2.33 2.57
CA PHE A 292 21.83 -2.21 1.75
C PHE A 292 22.15 -2.76 0.36
N HIS A 293 21.58 -3.93 0.06
CA HIS A 293 21.78 -4.59 -1.22
C HIS A 293 20.91 -3.93 -2.29
N ILE A 294 21.47 -3.73 -3.47
CA ILE A 294 20.77 -3.21 -4.64
C ILE A 294 20.99 -4.12 -5.84
N GLU A 295 20.15 -3.93 -6.85
CA GLU A 295 20.43 -4.41 -8.20
C GLU A 295 20.37 -3.23 -9.17
N TYR A 296 21.14 -3.29 -10.25
CA TYR A 296 21.13 -2.25 -11.26
C TYR A 296 19.83 -2.27 -12.06
N TYR A 297 19.47 -1.12 -12.62
CA TYR A 297 18.22 -0.94 -13.39
C TYR A 297 17.99 -2.02 -14.46
N THR A 298 19.05 -2.56 -15.07
CA THR A 298 18.95 -3.57 -16.14
C THR A 298 18.52 -4.94 -15.64
N GLU A 299 18.82 -5.29 -14.39
CA GLU A 299 18.59 -6.62 -13.81
C GLU A 299 17.61 -6.58 -12.62
N GLU A 300 17.07 -5.41 -12.30
CA GLU A 300 16.21 -5.23 -11.14
C GLU A 300 14.92 -6.07 -11.21
N SER A 301 14.63 -6.75 -10.10
CA SER A 301 13.63 -7.81 -9.98
C SER A 301 12.63 -7.59 -8.84
N ILE A 302 12.78 -6.53 -8.03
CA ILE A 302 11.77 -6.18 -7.00
C ILE A 302 10.79 -5.10 -7.46
N TYR A 303 10.66 -4.84 -8.76
CA TYR A 303 9.51 -4.20 -9.41
C TYR A 303 9.34 -4.72 -10.85
N PRO A 304 8.16 -4.53 -11.48
CA PRO A 304 7.95 -4.91 -12.88
C PRO A 304 8.83 -4.07 -13.82
N ASN A 305 9.91 -4.66 -14.35
CA ASN A 305 10.90 -3.95 -15.16
C ASN A 305 10.51 -3.88 -16.64
N ILE A 306 9.50 -3.04 -16.93
CA ILE A 306 8.94 -2.84 -18.28
C ILE A 306 10.01 -2.39 -19.29
N GLY A 307 11.05 -1.66 -18.84
CA GLY A 307 12.09 -1.15 -19.74
C GLY A 307 13.07 -2.21 -20.24
N CYS A 308 13.23 -3.32 -19.50
CA CYS A 308 14.23 -4.35 -19.77
C CYS A 308 13.62 -5.69 -20.21
N CYS A 309 12.32 -5.91 -19.96
CA CYS A 309 11.61 -7.12 -20.37
C CYS A 309 10.72 -6.84 -21.60
N GLN A 310 11.10 -7.32 -22.79
CA GLN A 310 10.39 -7.02 -24.04
C GLN A 310 8.94 -7.53 -24.03
N CYS A 311 8.69 -8.76 -23.56
CA CYS A 311 7.32 -9.28 -23.42
C CYS A 311 6.45 -8.40 -22.50
N LEU A 312 6.98 -7.97 -21.35
CA LEU A 312 6.26 -7.09 -20.43
C LEU A 312 6.02 -5.70 -21.02
N LYS A 313 6.95 -5.19 -21.83
CA LYS A 313 6.80 -3.96 -22.61
C LYS A 313 5.67 -4.06 -23.63
N ASP A 314 5.58 -5.17 -24.33
CA ASP A 314 4.51 -5.43 -25.30
C ASP A 314 3.16 -5.54 -24.59
N ILE A 315 3.10 -6.22 -23.45
CA ILE A 315 1.91 -6.31 -22.58
C ILE A 315 1.46 -4.93 -22.10
N CYS A 316 2.36 -4.06 -21.59
CA CYS A 316 1.95 -2.70 -21.20
C CYS A 316 1.49 -1.90 -22.43
N SER A 317 2.17 -2.02 -23.57
CA SER A 317 1.79 -1.30 -24.80
C SER A 317 0.41 -1.71 -25.29
N HIS A 318 0.13 -3.02 -25.31
CA HIS A 318 -1.17 -3.58 -25.68
C HIS A 318 -2.25 -3.17 -24.67
N GLY A 319 -1.97 -3.25 -23.37
CA GLY A 319 -2.84 -2.79 -22.30
C GLY A 319 -3.21 -1.31 -22.44
N VAL A 320 -2.21 -0.44 -22.64
CA VAL A 320 -2.39 1.01 -22.82
C VAL A 320 -3.19 1.34 -24.08
N ALA A 321 -2.95 0.64 -25.19
CA ALA A 321 -3.71 0.83 -26.42
C ALA A 321 -5.20 0.52 -26.24
N HIS A 322 -5.54 -0.42 -25.35
CA HIS A 322 -6.92 -0.80 -25.03
C HIS A 322 -7.60 0.11 -23.98
N LEU A 323 -6.92 1.15 -23.48
CA LEU A 323 -7.54 2.12 -22.58
C LEU A 323 -8.51 3.07 -23.29
N ASN A 324 -8.40 3.22 -24.60
CA ASN A 324 -9.10 4.24 -25.38
C ASN A 324 -10.44 3.80 -25.98
N ASP A 325 -11.08 2.74 -25.46
CA ASP A 325 -12.43 2.38 -25.91
C ASP A 325 -13.42 3.53 -25.59
N THR A 326 -13.82 4.21 -26.67
CA THR A 326 -14.42 5.55 -26.73
C THR A 326 -15.83 5.67 -26.15
N SER A 327 -16.44 4.57 -25.70
CA SER A 327 -17.80 4.54 -25.14
C SER A 327 -17.86 4.62 -23.60
N SER A 328 -16.69 4.66 -22.93
CA SER A 328 -16.57 4.41 -21.49
C SER A 328 -16.57 5.67 -20.59
N GLU A 329 -16.89 5.49 -19.30
CA GLU A 329 -16.78 6.52 -18.24
C GLU A 329 -15.37 7.16 -18.18
N ARG A 330 -14.33 6.42 -18.57
CA ARG A 330 -12.97 6.92 -18.71
C ARG A 330 -12.88 8.07 -19.72
N ALA A 331 -13.49 7.93 -20.90
CA ALA A 331 -13.46 8.96 -21.93
C ALA A 331 -14.15 10.25 -21.45
N LYS A 332 -15.27 10.14 -20.74
CA LYS A 332 -15.95 11.29 -20.11
C LYS A 332 -15.08 11.97 -19.06
N LEU A 333 -14.37 11.20 -18.23
CA LEU A 333 -13.45 11.73 -17.23
C LEU A 333 -12.27 12.45 -17.88
N MET A 334 -11.64 11.84 -18.89
CA MET A 334 -10.53 12.43 -19.63
C MET A 334 -10.97 13.71 -20.34
N ALA A 335 -12.15 13.74 -20.98
CA ALA A 335 -12.69 14.94 -21.61
C ALA A 335 -12.91 16.10 -20.62
N LYS A 336 -13.28 15.80 -19.37
CA LYS A 336 -13.37 16.80 -18.29
C LYS A 336 -11.99 17.25 -17.81
N LEU A 337 -11.03 16.32 -17.69
CA LEU A 337 -9.66 16.65 -17.30
C LEU A 337 -8.98 17.55 -18.34
N ASN A 338 -9.20 17.30 -19.64
CA ASN A 338 -8.64 18.09 -20.75
C ASN A 338 -9.11 19.56 -20.75
N GLN A 339 -10.14 19.93 -19.99
CA GLN A 339 -10.54 21.34 -19.82
C GLN A 339 -9.59 22.13 -18.92
N TRP A 340 -8.82 21.43 -18.07
CA TRP A 340 -7.96 22.02 -17.04
C TRP A 340 -6.50 21.61 -17.16
N VAL A 341 -6.27 20.39 -17.66
CA VAL A 341 -4.94 19.80 -17.84
C VAL A 341 -4.60 19.84 -19.31
N ASP A 342 -3.52 20.56 -19.63
CA ASP A 342 -2.98 20.64 -20.98
C ASP A 342 -2.08 19.43 -21.24
N PHE A 343 -2.69 18.28 -21.53
CA PHE A 343 -1.96 17.04 -21.81
C PHE A 343 -1.14 17.23 -23.09
N PRO A 344 0.21 17.27 -23.02
CA PRO A 344 1.03 17.44 -24.21
C PRO A 344 0.91 16.21 -25.11
N GLU A 345 0.68 16.42 -26.41
CA GLU A 345 0.39 15.36 -27.39
C GLU A 345 1.47 14.25 -27.47
N ASP A 346 2.73 14.55 -27.14
CA ASP A 346 3.89 13.68 -27.39
C ASP A 346 4.78 13.34 -26.16
N HIS A 347 4.22 13.30 -24.94
CA HIS A 347 5.06 13.25 -23.71
C HIS A 347 4.74 12.12 -22.71
N GLY A 348 3.89 11.17 -23.10
CA GLY A 348 3.49 10.05 -22.24
C GLY A 348 2.78 10.49 -20.96
N TRP A 349 2.12 11.65 -20.98
CA TRP A 349 1.30 12.13 -19.89
C TRP A 349 -0.01 11.35 -19.82
N ASN A 350 -0.41 10.96 -18.61
CA ASN A 350 -1.64 10.23 -18.38
C ASN A 350 -2.25 10.55 -17.00
N ILE A 351 -3.42 9.97 -16.73
CA ILE A 351 -4.16 10.18 -15.50
C ILE A 351 -3.41 9.69 -14.24
N ILE A 352 -2.47 8.75 -14.37
CA ILE A 352 -1.60 8.29 -13.26
C ILE A 352 -0.67 9.43 -12.83
N ASN A 353 -0.20 10.26 -13.76
CA ASN A 353 0.60 11.43 -13.40
C ASN A 353 -0.24 12.51 -12.69
N VAL A 354 -1.51 12.66 -13.06
CA VAL A 354 -2.45 13.55 -12.35
C VAL A 354 -2.69 13.04 -10.93
N GLN A 355 -2.93 11.73 -10.79
CA GLN A 355 -3.09 11.08 -9.50
C GLN A 355 -1.84 11.23 -8.60
N ASP A 356 -0.63 11.10 -9.16
CA ASP A 356 0.62 11.29 -8.43
C ASP A 356 0.68 12.68 -7.75
N ASN A 357 0.24 13.72 -8.45
CA ASN A 357 0.16 15.08 -7.90
C ASN A 357 -0.88 15.21 -6.78
N ILE A 358 -2.01 14.52 -6.88
CA ILE A 358 -3.03 14.49 -5.81
C ILE A 358 -2.45 13.80 -4.58
N PHE A 359 -1.92 12.57 -4.74
CA PHE A 359 -1.39 11.77 -3.64
C PHE A 359 -0.24 12.46 -2.90
N THR A 360 0.66 13.08 -3.64
CA THR A 360 1.79 13.80 -3.07
C THR A 360 1.36 15.11 -2.41
N ARG A 361 0.23 15.72 -2.77
CA ARG A 361 -0.29 16.88 -2.01
C ARG A 361 -0.99 16.45 -0.74
N GLU A 362 -1.86 15.43 -0.81
CA GLU A 362 -2.57 14.91 0.35
C GLU A 362 -1.64 14.42 1.44
N ALA A 363 -0.59 13.69 1.07
CA ALA A 363 0.40 13.19 2.01
C ALA A 363 1.15 14.30 2.76
N HIS A 364 1.15 15.54 2.25
CA HIS A 364 1.85 16.68 2.84
C HIS A 364 0.89 17.76 3.34
N GLY A 365 -0.42 17.50 3.39
CA GLY A 365 -1.42 18.49 3.79
C GLY A 365 -1.50 19.71 2.86
N LEU A 366 -1.02 19.59 1.63
CA LEU A 366 -0.99 20.68 0.66
C LEU A 366 -2.34 20.81 -0.07
N PRO A 367 -2.73 22.02 -0.49
CA PRO A 367 -4.02 22.25 -1.12
C PRO A 367 -4.14 21.51 -2.45
N LEU A 368 -5.23 20.75 -2.59
CA LEU A 368 -5.62 20.15 -3.85
C LEU A 368 -6.14 21.21 -4.84
N PRO A 369 -5.93 21.03 -6.15
CA PRO A 369 -6.57 21.86 -7.18
C PRO A 369 -8.10 21.76 -7.04
N ARG A 370 -8.79 22.91 -7.00
CA ARG A 370 -10.25 22.96 -6.87
C ARG A 370 -10.95 22.30 -8.06
N GLU A 371 -10.31 22.41 -9.22
CA GLU A 371 -10.71 21.79 -10.49
C GLU A 371 -10.86 20.27 -10.36
N PHE A 372 -10.12 19.64 -9.45
CA PHE A 372 -10.15 18.19 -9.23
C PHE A 372 -11.15 17.75 -8.17
N GLU A 373 -11.77 18.66 -7.40
CA GLU A 373 -12.62 18.29 -6.26
C GLU A 373 -13.80 17.39 -6.68
N HIS A 374 -14.47 17.73 -7.78
CA HIS A 374 -15.58 16.93 -8.33
C HIS A 374 -15.14 15.72 -9.16
N LEU A 375 -13.86 15.65 -9.52
CA LEU A 375 -13.28 14.56 -10.31
C LEU A 375 -12.47 13.58 -9.45
N TYR A 376 -12.21 13.91 -8.19
CA TYR A 376 -11.25 13.25 -7.32
C TYR A 376 -11.43 11.73 -7.29
N ASP A 377 -12.62 11.24 -6.92
CA ASP A 377 -12.89 9.80 -6.84
C ASP A 377 -12.71 9.11 -8.20
N GLY A 378 -13.09 9.80 -9.28
CA GLY A 378 -12.93 9.33 -10.66
C GLY A 378 -11.47 9.24 -11.08
N ILE A 379 -10.66 10.26 -10.77
CA ILE A 379 -9.22 10.28 -11.06
C ILE A 379 -8.52 9.13 -10.35
N LEU A 380 -8.77 8.98 -9.04
CA LEU A 380 -8.13 7.91 -8.26
C LEU A 380 -8.50 6.53 -8.78
N ARG A 381 -9.80 6.30 -9.04
CA ARG A 381 -10.27 5.02 -9.54
C ARG A 381 -9.72 4.72 -10.92
N GLN A 382 -9.77 5.67 -11.83
CA GLN A 382 -9.34 5.45 -13.20
C GLN A 382 -7.83 5.30 -13.31
N ALA A 383 -7.06 6.09 -12.58
CA ALA A 383 -5.60 5.96 -12.56
C ALA A 383 -5.16 4.58 -12.04
N GLN A 384 -5.84 4.05 -11.02
CA GLN A 384 -5.61 2.67 -10.59
C GLN A 384 -5.91 1.66 -11.70
N LEU A 385 -7.05 1.77 -12.40
CA LEU A 385 -7.39 0.86 -13.49
C LEU A 385 -6.38 0.92 -14.63
N ASP A 386 -6.01 2.13 -15.07
CA ASP A 386 -5.01 2.36 -16.11
C ASP A 386 -3.65 1.79 -15.70
N PHE A 387 -3.26 1.91 -14.42
CA PHE A 387 -2.02 1.37 -13.90
C PHE A 387 -1.99 -0.16 -13.85
N ILE A 388 -3.07 -0.79 -13.37
CA ILE A 388 -3.20 -2.26 -13.39
C ILE A 388 -3.10 -2.76 -14.83
N GLN A 389 -3.79 -2.10 -15.76
CA GLN A 389 -3.80 -2.48 -17.16
C GLN A 389 -2.46 -2.25 -17.86
N CYS A 390 -1.67 -1.22 -17.51
CA CYS A 390 -0.29 -1.16 -18.03
C CYS A 390 0.59 -2.26 -17.45
N ILE A 391 0.55 -2.53 -16.14
CA ILE A 391 1.46 -3.53 -15.56
C ILE A 391 1.08 -4.95 -15.99
N THR A 392 -0.21 -5.22 -16.13
CA THR A 392 -0.71 -6.60 -16.33
C THR A 392 -1.31 -6.84 -17.70
N GLY A 393 -1.50 -5.80 -18.52
CA GLY A 393 -2.15 -5.90 -19.83
C GLY A 393 -3.66 -6.04 -19.78
N THR A 394 -4.23 -6.48 -20.89
CA THR A 394 -5.68 -6.75 -21.01
C THR A 394 -6.05 -8.01 -20.20
N PRO A 395 -7.35 -8.33 -20.03
CA PRO A 395 -7.74 -9.56 -19.32
C PRO A 395 -7.09 -10.85 -19.86
N SER A 396 -6.81 -10.94 -21.18
CA SER A 396 -6.11 -12.08 -21.78
C SER A 396 -4.61 -12.09 -21.48
N ASP A 397 -3.97 -10.94 -21.34
CA ASP A 397 -2.53 -10.86 -21.03
C ASP A 397 -2.25 -11.04 -19.55
N ARG A 398 -3.24 -10.77 -18.70
CA ARG A 398 -3.09 -10.67 -17.24
C ARG A 398 -2.36 -11.84 -16.59
N PRO A 399 -2.58 -13.12 -16.96
CA PRO A 399 -1.81 -14.22 -16.40
C PRO A 399 -0.29 -14.06 -16.66
N MET A 400 0.10 -13.76 -17.90
CA MET A 400 1.50 -13.54 -18.27
C MET A 400 2.05 -12.24 -17.68
N GLY A 401 1.27 -11.16 -17.72
CA GLY A 401 1.63 -9.87 -17.15
C GLY A 401 1.93 -9.95 -15.67
N LEU A 402 1.07 -10.63 -14.88
CA LEU A 402 1.34 -10.89 -13.47
C LEU A 402 2.56 -11.79 -13.27
N LYS A 403 2.68 -12.87 -14.06
CA LYS A 403 3.83 -13.79 -13.98
C LYS A 403 5.17 -13.08 -14.20
N LEU A 404 5.25 -12.15 -15.17
CA LEU A 404 6.45 -11.35 -15.42
C LEU A 404 6.61 -10.20 -14.40
N ALA A 405 5.52 -9.63 -13.90
CA ALA A 405 5.56 -8.53 -12.95
C ALA A 405 6.05 -8.95 -11.56
N VAL A 406 5.63 -10.12 -11.06
CA VAL A 406 5.94 -10.57 -9.69
C VAL A 406 6.74 -11.87 -9.62
N GLY A 407 6.92 -12.57 -10.74
CA GLY A 407 7.59 -13.87 -10.83
C GLY A 407 8.93 -13.97 -10.14
N PRO A 408 9.91 -13.10 -10.48
CA PRO A 408 11.23 -13.12 -9.86
C PRO A 408 11.20 -12.91 -8.34
N PHE A 409 10.32 -12.04 -7.85
CA PHE A 409 10.17 -11.81 -6.41
C PHE A 409 9.50 -12.99 -5.71
N ASN A 410 8.45 -13.58 -6.29
CA ASN A 410 7.82 -14.79 -5.75
C ASN A 410 8.82 -15.95 -5.69
N HIS A 411 9.67 -16.11 -6.71
CA HIS A 411 10.76 -17.09 -6.69
C HIS A 411 11.70 -16.83 -5.51
N THR A 412 12.10 -15.57 -5.32
CA THR A 412 12.95 -15.16 -4.19
C THR A 412 12.33 -15.52 -2.83
N VAL A 413 11.02 -15.25 -2.65
CA VAL A 413 10.29 -15.57 -1.42
C VAL A 413 10.27 -17.07 -1.17
N LEU A 414 9.89 -17.86 -2.18
CA LEU A 414 9.81 -19.32 -2.08
C LEU A 414 11.17 -19.96 -1.83
N SER A 415 12.20 -19.56 -2.57
CA SER A 415 13.55 -20.11 -2.40
C SER A 415 14.08 -19.90 -0.98
N ARG A 416 13.87 -18.71 -0.40
CA ARG A 416 14.26 -18.42 0.99
C ARG A 416 13.46 -19.23 2.02
N MET A 417 12.17 -19.46 1.78
CA MET A 417 11.36 -20.33 2.64
C MET A 417 11.82 -21.79 2.53
N ASP A 418 12.03 -22.30 1.31
CA ASP A 418 12.51 -23.66 1.05
C ASP A 418 13.88 -23.91 1.73
N GLU A 419 14.79 -22.93 1.70
CA GLU A 419 16.08 -23.04 2.40
C GLU A 419 15.94 -22.99 3.93
N ALA A 420 15.04 -22.15 4.47
CA ALA A 420 14.76 -22.12 5.89
C ALA A 420 14.18 -23.46 6.38
N LEU A 421 13.32 -24.10 5.58
CA LEU A 421 12.76 -25.42 5.87
C LEU A 421 13.80 -26.55 5.84
N LYS A 422 14.86 -26.40 5.05
CA LYS A 422 16.03 -27.31 5.05
C LYS A 422 16.93 -27.12 6.28
N GLY A 423 16.63 -26.16 7.15
CA GLY A 423 17.40 -25.87 8.36
C GLY A 423 18.72 -25.14 8.08
N SER A 424 18.84 -24.45 6.94
CA SER A 424 20.04 -23.67 6.62
C SER A 424 20.17 -22.48 7.58
N THR A 425 21.26 -22.43 8.34
CA THR A 425 21.58 -21.31 9.24
C THR A 425 22.02 -20.05 8.51
N LYS A 426 22.25 -20.14 7.18
CA LYS A 426 22.67 -19.01 6.34
C LYS A 426 21.50 -18.17 5.82
N VAL A 427 20.26 -18.61 6.07
CA VAL A 427 19.08 -17.90 5.58
C VAL A 427 18.67 -16.85 6.62
N PRO A 428 18.50 -15.58 6.21
CA PRO A 428 18.05 -14.54 7.11
C PRO A 428 16.68 -14.87 7.71
N LYS A 429 16.52 -14.58 9.00
CA LYS A 429 15.23 -14.68 9.70
C LYS A 429 14.27 -13.57 9.26
N LEU A 430 14.80 -12.39 8.96
CA LEU A 430 14.04 -11.27 8.43
C LEU A 430 14.65 -10.76 7.13
N CYS A 431 13.83 -10.62 6.09
CA CYS A 431 14.21 -9.93 4.86
C CYS A 431 13.34 -8.68 4.68
N LEU A 432 13.96 -7.53 4.44
CA LEU A 432 13.28 -6.27 4.14
C LEU A 432 13.58 -5.84 2.70
N TYR A 433 12.54 -5.61 1.90
CA TYR A 433 12.63 -5.18 0.50
C TYR A 433 11.93 -3.84 0.31
N SER A 434 12.70 -2.77 0.11
CA SER A 434 12.14 -1.45 -0.18
C SER A 434 11.90 -1.28 -1.69
N SER A 435 10.64 -1.12 -2.05
CA SER A 435 10.16 -1.09 -3.44
C SER A 435 9.05 -0.02 -3.62
N HIS A 436 8.07 -0.32 -4.45
CA HIS A 436 7.15 0.62 -5.06
C HIS A 436 5.72 0.10 -5.00
N ASP A 437 4.76 0.99 -5.23
CA ASP A 437 3.36 0.62 -5.49
C ASP A 437 3.23 -0.30 -6.71
N THR A 438 4.11 -0.15 -7.71
CA THR A 438 4.22 -1.06 -8.86
C THR A 438 4.54 -2.50 -8.47
N MET A 439 5.02 -2.77 -7.25
CA MET A 439 5.24 -4.13 -6.75
C MET A 439 4.11 -4.59 -5.82
N ILE A 440 3.69 -3.73 -4.88
CA ILE A 440 2.64 -4.06 -3.91
C ILE A 440 1.32 -4.40 -4.60
N MET A 441 0.91 -3.61 -5.60
CA MET A 441 -0.36 -3.80 -6.28
C MET A 441 -0.47 -5.14 -7.05
N PRO A 442 0.48 -5.50 -7.94
CA PRO A 442 0.40 -6.78 -8.63
C PRO A 442 0.59 -8.00 -7.71
N LEU A 443 1.31 -7.87 -6.57
CA LEU A 443 1.33 -8.95 -5.57
C LEU A 443 -0.05 -9.21 -4.98
N LEU A 444 -0.76 -8.15 -4.56
CA LEU A 444 -2.13 -8.28 -4.07
C LEU A 444 -3.07 -8.84 -5.13
N LEU A 445 -2.89 -8.46 -6.41
CA LEU A 445 -3.65 -9.03 -7.53
C LEU A 445 -3.36 -10.53 -7.72
N SER A 446 -2.09 -10.94 -7.68
CA SER A 446 -1.71 -12.37 -7.82
C SER A 446 -2.24 -13.25 -6.69
N LEU A 447 -2.44 -12.68 -5.50
CA LEU A 447 -3.04 -13.37 -4.34
C LEU A 447 -4.57 -13.33 -4.36
N GLY A 448 -5.19 -12.62 -5.31
CA GLY A 448 -6.63 -12.39 -5.38
C GLY A 448 -7.18 -11.49 -4.26
N CYS A 449 -6.32 -10.73 -3.59
CA CYS A 449 -6.66 -9.96 -2.38
C CYS A 449 -6.64 -8.44 -2.58
N PHE A 450 -6.51 -7.97 -3.81
CA PHE A 450 -6.51 -6.54 -4.09
C PHE A 450 -7.89 -5.93 -3.80
N ASP A 451 -7.91 -4.92 -2.92
CA ASP A 451 -9.14 -4.31 -2.39
C ASP A 451 -9.69 -3.20 -3.28
N GLY A 452 -9.03 -2.90 -4.41
CA GLY A 452 -9.41 -1.80 -5.28
C GLY A 452 -8.98 -0.43 -4.75
N ASN A 453 -8.03 -0.34 -3.81
CA ASN A 453 -7.40 0.92 -3.39
C ASN A 453 -5.92 0.96 -3.79
N TRP A 454 -5.42 2.15 -4.17
CA TRP A 454 -4.00 2.31 -4.44
C TRP A 454 -3.21 2.15 -3.13
N PRO A 455 -2.15 1.31 -3.07
CA PRO A 455 -1.39 1.11 -1.85
C PRO A 455 -0.82 2.42 -1.31
N THR A 456 -1.12 2.78 -0.07
CA THR A 456 -0.65 4.04 0.55
C THR A 456 0.87 4.05 0.73
N TYR A 457 1.47 5.22 1.01
CA TYR A 457 2.89 5.28 1.35
C TYR A 457 3.22 4.39 2.56
N ALA A 458 4.42 3.81 2.55
CA ALA A 458 4.84 2.82 3.56
C ALA A 458 3.94 1.58 3.69
N SER A 459 3.06 1.30 2.71
CA SER A 459 2.29 0.05 2.70
C SER A 459 3.22 -1.15 2.56
N SER A 460 2.94 -2.24 3.26
CA SER A 460 3.79 -3.44 3.28
C SER A 460 3.00 -4.72 3.07
N ILE A 461 3.65 -5.73 2.48
CA ILE A 461 3.23 -7.13 2.48
C ILE A 461 4.29 -7.93 3.22
N ALA A 462 3.89 -8.71 4.22
CA ALA A 462 4.77 -9.63 4.94
C ALA A 462 4.34 -11.08 4.68
N TYR A 463 5.29 -11.94 4.33
CA TYR A 463 5.13 -13.38 4.26
C TYR A 463 5.83 -14.01 5.47
N GLU A 464 5.06 -14.59 6.37
CA GLU A 464 5.56 -15.17 7.62
C GLU A 464 5.51 -16.70 7.55
N LEU A 465 6.64 -17.37 7.75
CA LEU A 465 6.76 -18.83 7.80
C LEU A 465 6.68 -19.30 9.26
N TRP A 466 5.67 -20.09 9.56
CA TRP A 466 5.35 -20.61 10.89
C TRP A 466 5.53 -22.12 10.95
N LYS A 467 5.88 -22.62 12.13
CA LYS A 467 5.91 -24.04 12.45
C LYS A 467 4.96 -24.35 13.60
N ASP A 468 4.09 -25.32 13.40
CA ASP A 468 3.28 -25.91 14.47
C ASP A 468 4.17 -26.74 15.39
N ASN A 469 4.22 -26.40 16.67
CA ASN A 469 5.06 -27.05 17.66
C ASN A 469 4.61 -28.48 17.96
N SER A 470 3.34 -28.83 17.71
CA SER A 470 2.80 -30.16 17.96
C SER A 470 3.07 -31.14 16.82
N SER A 471 2.83 -30.71 15.58
CA SER A 471 2.93 -31.57 14.40
C SER A 471 4.24 -31.40 13.61
N ASN A 472 5.04 -30.38 13.91
CA ASN A 472 6.18 -29.93 13.11
C ASN A 472 5.84 -29.54 11.66
N LYS A 473 4.54 -29.36 11.34
CA LYS A 473 4.11 -28.89 10.01
C LYS A 473 4.34 -27.38 9.87
N HIS A 474 4.54 -26.95 8.63
CA HIS A 474 4.84 -25.56 8.30
C HIS A 474 3.68 -24.88 7.61
N PHE A 475 3.53 -23.59 7.90
CA PHE A 475 2.44 -22.77 7.41
C PHE A 475 2.92 -21.37 7.04
N VAL A 476 2.16 -20.68 6.19
CA VAL A 476 2.41 -19.31 5.79
C VAL A 476 1.24 -18.43 6.22
N LYS A 477 1.56 -17.30 6.84
CA LYS A 477 0.64 -16.19 7.10
C LYS A 477 1.06 -15.00 6.24
N ILE A 478 0.10 -14.38 5.57
CA ILE A 478 0.36 -13.16 4.79
C ILE A 478 -0.27 -11.98 5.54
N LEU A 479 0.46 -10.88 5.65
CA LEU A 479 -0.05 -9.63 6.20
C LEU A 479 -0.02 -8.55 5.13
N PHE A 480 -1.03 -7.68 5.12
CA PHE A 480 -1.03 -6.42 4.40
C PHE A 480 -1.20 -5.28 5.40
N ASN A 481 -0.22 -4.37 5.46
CA ASN A 481 -0.17 -3.28 6.46
C ASN A 481 -0.35 -3.80 7.89
N GLN A 482 0.40 -4.84 8.25
CA GLN A 482 0.37 -5.51 9.55
C GLN A 482 -0.97 -6.18 9.92
N LYS A 483 -1.93 -6.23 9.00
CA LYS A 483 -3.21 -6.92 9.19
C LYS A 483 -3.22 -8.24 8.44
N GLU A 484 -3.81 -9.25 9.05
CA GLU A 484 -3.95 -10.58 8.46
C GLU A 484 -4.70 -10.51 7.13
N LEU A 485 -4.07 -11.05 6.09
CA LEU A 485 -4.62 -11.13 4.75
C LEU A 485 -5.17 -12.53 4.52
N LYS A 486 -6.48 -12.61 4.28
CA LYS A 486 -7.13 -13.85 3.88
C LYS A 486 -7.01 -14.03 2.37
N VAL A 487 -6.24 -15.03 1.94
CA VAL A 487 -6.06 -15.37 0.53
C VAL A 487 -7.40 -15.77 -0.09
N ALA A 488 -7.67 -15.27 -1.30
CA ALA A 488 -8.94 -15.54 -2.00
C ALA A 488 -9.19 -17.04 -2.15
N GLY A 489 -10.43 -17.46 -1.89
CA GLY A 489 -10.83 -18.87 -1.98
C GLY A 489 -10.29 -19.77 -0.86
N LYS A 490 -9.52 -19.24 0.10
CA LYS A 490 -9.00 -20.02 1.24
C LYS A 490 -9.81 -19.78 2.51
N PRO A 491 -10.10 -20.80 3.33
CA PRO A 491 -10.91 -20.63 4.54
C PRO A 491 -10.13 -19.97 5.68
N ASN A 492 -8.82 -20.24 5.76
CA ASN A 492 -7.96 -19.88 6.88
C ASN A 492 -6.93 -18.81 6.50
N VAL A 493 -6.49 -18.03 7.49
CA VAL A 493 -5.38 -17.06 7.36
C VAL A 493 -4.03 -17.78 7.36
N LEU A 494 -3.92 -18.84 8.17
CA LEU A 494 -2.73 -19.68 8.24
C LEU A 494 -2.87 -20.81 7.20
N LEU A 495 -2.04 -20.78 6.16
CA LEU A 495 -2.07 -21.72 5.05
C LEU A 495 -0.98 -22.77 5.20
N PRO A 496 -1.23 -24.08 5.03
CA PRO A 496 -0.16 -25.06 4.88
C PRO A 496 0.86 -24.60 3.82
N TYR A 497 2.15 -24.79 4.08
CA TYR A 497 3.20 -24.27 3.20
C TYR A 497 3.03 -24.75 1.74
N GLU A 498 2.75 -26.04 1.53
CA GLU A 498 2.50 -26.57 0.18
C GLU A 498 1.28 -25.94 -0.50
N GLU A 499 0.24 -25.61 0.25
CA GLU A 499 -0.93 -24.93 -0.30
C GLU A 499 -0.59 -23.49 -0.71
N PHE A 500 0.23 -22.79 0.08
CA PHE A 500 0.76 -21.47 -0.29
C PHE A 500 1.61 -21.56 -1.57
N ARG A 501 2.50 -22.54 -1.69
CA ARG A 501 3.32 -22.75 -2.90
C ARG A 501 2.46 -22.90 -4.14
N GLU A 502 1.43 -23.75 -4.09
CA GLU A 502 0.55 -23.96 -5.25
C GLU A 502 -0.26 -22.71 -5.63
N ILE A 503 -0.54 -21.80 -4.68
CA ILE A 503 -1.18 -20.50 -4.98
C ILE A 503 -0.24 -19.57 -5.75
N VAL A 504 1.03 -19.46 -5.34
CA VAL A 504 1.98 -18.49 -5.92
C VAL A 504 2.73 -19.03 -7.15
N LYS A 505 2.80 -20.35 -7.30
CA LYS A 505 3.52 -21.04 -8.39
C LYS A 505 3.11 -20.61 -9.80
N PRO A 506 1.83 -20.38 -10.14
CA PRO A 506 1.44 -19.86 -11.46
C PRO A 506 2.07 -18.51 -11.79
N PHE A 507 2.39 -17.71 -10.77
CA PHE A 507 2.99 -16.38 -10.87
C PHE A 507 4.43 -16.37 -10.37
N THR A 508 5.13 -17.50 -10.43
CA THR A 508 6.54 -17.63 -10.04
C THR A 508 7.37 -17.94 -11.27
N VAL A 509 8.55 -17.30 -11.38
CA VAL A 509 9.51 -17.55 -12.45
C VAL A 509 10.92 -17.47 -11.88
N ASP A 510 11.74 -18.49 -12.10
CA ASP A 510 13.16 -18.44 -11.78
C ASP A 510 13.93 -17.49 -12.74
N PRO A 511 15.12 -17.00 -12.36
CA PRO A 511 15.86 -16.04 -13.17
C PRO A 511 16.15 -16.49 -14.61
N GLY A 512 16.45 -17.78 -14.82
CA GLY A 512 16.78 -18.31 -16.14
C GLY A 512 15.57 -18.29 -17.08
N ASN A 513 14.43 -18.79 -16.60
CA ASN A 513 13.19 -18.76 -17.35
C ASN A 513 12.62 -17.34 -17.52
N PHE A 514 12.87 -16.43 -16.57
CA PHE A 514 12.40 -15.04 -16.66
C PHE A 514 13.00 -14.34 -17.87
N LYS A 515 14.32 -14.45 -18.06
CA LYS A 515 15.00 -13.89 -19.23
C LYS A 515 14.43 -14.47 -20.54
N TYR A 516 14.27 -15.79 -20.60
CA TYR A 516 13.69 -16.45 -21.77
C TYR A 516 12.28 -15.92 -22.09
N LEU A 517 11.39 -15.82 -21.10
CA LEU A 517 10.05 -15.30 -21.30
C LEU A 517 10.06 -13.83 -21.73
N CYS A 518 10.95 -13.01 -21.15
CA CYS A 518 11.09 -11.61 -21.54
C CYS A 518 11.49 -11.42 -23.00
N GLU A 519 12.27 -12.34 -23.57
CA GLU A 519 12.75 -12.25 -24.95
C GLU A 519 11.82 -12.97 -25.96
N ASN A 520 11.15 -14.05 -25.56
CA ASN A 520 10.50 -14.99 -26.50
C ASN A 520 8.98 -15.11 -26.35
N ALA A 521 8.41 -14.75 -25.20
CA ALA A 521 6.96 -14.83 -25.01
C ALA A 521 6.25 -13.65 -25.68
N ARG A 522 5.05 -13.89 -26.23
CA ARG A 522 4.22 -12.84 -26.86
C ARG A 522 2.94 -12.59 -26.06
N ALA A 523 2.42 -11.35 -26.13
CA ALA A 523 1.11 -10.99 -25.60
C ALA A 523 0.01 -11.89 -26.20
N GLY A 524 -0.98 -12.28 -25.40
CA GLY A 524 -2.06 -13.19 -25.81
C GLY A 524 -1.67 -14.65 -26.09
N MET A 525 -0.41 -15.10 -25.89
CA MET A 525 -0.11 -16.53 -25.90
C MET A 525 -0.66 -17.17 -24.62
N ASP A 526 -1.49 -18.21 -24.77
CA ASP A 526 -1.67 -19.18 -23.69
C ASP A 526 -0.29 -19.62 -23.25
N VAL A 527 0.02 -19.40 -21.97
CA VAL A 527 1.25 -19.90 -21.37
C VAL A 527 1.34 -21.38 -21.76
N PRO A 528 2.42 -21.85 -22.42
CA PRO A 528 2.56 -23.27 -22.68
C PRO A 528 2.26 -24.00 -21.39
N ARG A 529 1.29 -24.93 -21.41
CA ARG A 529 1.09 -25.83 -20.27
C ARG A 529 2.43 -26.51 -20.05
N ILE A 530 3.18 -26.03 -19.08
CA ILE A 530 4.29 -26.78 -18.52
C ILE A 530 3.58 -27.90 -17.77
N GLU A 531 3.40 -29.04 -18.45
CA GLU A 531 2.97 -30.25 -17.80
C GLU A 531 4.03 -30.61 -16.77
N TYR A 532 3.68 -30.44 -15.50
CA TYR A 532 4.49 -30.90 -14.39
C TYR A 532 4.46 -32.44 -14.42
N SER A 533 5.55 -33.04 -14.86
CA SER A 533 5.79 -34.47 -14.68
C SER A 533 5.84 -34.75 -13.18
N THR A 534 4.76 -35.32 -12.66
CA THR A 534 4.80 -36.12 -11.45
C THR A 534 5.06 -37.55 -11.88
N HIS A 535 6.31 -38.04 -11.86
CA HIS A 535 6.65 -39.40 -11.46
C HIS A 535 8.16 -39.54 -11.29
N GLY A 536 8.55 -40.10 -10.15
CA GLY A 536 9.91 -40.55 -9.89
C GLY A 536 10.23 -41.86 -10.61
N GLU A 537 11.52 -42.18 -10.56
CA GLU A 537 12.19 -43.44 -10.91
C GLU A 537 12.42 -43.74 -12.41
N GLY A 538 13.70 -43.65 -12.81
CA GLY A 538 14.34 -44.70 -13.60
C GLY A 538 14.35 -44.59 -15.12
N SER A 539 15.57 -44.45 -15.65
CA SER A 539 16.09 -45.02 -16.90
C SER A 539 15.96 -44.24 -18.24
N LYS A 540 17.16 -43.99 -18.80
CA LYS A 540 17.62 -43.88 -20.19
C LYS A 540 16.85 -43.00 -21.20
N LEU A 541 17.60 -42.03 -21.74
CA LEU A 541 17.38 -41.41 -23.04
C LEU A 541 17.51 -42.47 -24.16
N ASP A 542 16.46 -42.59 -24.97
CA ASP A 542 16.56 -42.95 -26.38
C ASP A 542 15.94 -41.81 -27.18
N ILE A 543 16.66 -41.35 -28.21
CA ILE A 543 16.24 -40.30 -29.15
C ILE A 543 15.72 -41.01 -30.39
N SER A 544 14.50 -40.72 -30.81
CA SER A 544 14.03 -40.95 -32.18
C SER A 544 13.40 -39.68 -32.72
N GLU A 545 13.99 -39.17 -33.80
CA GLU A 545 13.45 -38.17 -34.71
C GLU A 545 12.21 -38.70 -35.48
N GLU A 546 11.52 -37.77 -36.17
CA GLU A 546 10.29 -37.85 -37.00
C GLU A 546 9.08 -37.24 -36.27
N ASP A 547 8.28 -36.35 -36.84
CA ASP A 547 8.22 -35.72 -38.16
C ASP A 547 7.24 -34.55 -38.03
N THR A 548 7.38 -33.47 -38.82
CA THR A 548 6.24 -32.81 -39.48
C THR A 548 6.76 -31.72 -40.43
N GLU A 549 6.85 -32.10 -41.70
CA GLU A 549 6.72 -31.18 -42.83
C GLU A 549 5.34 -30.50 -42.81
N ALA A 550 5.31 -29.17 -42.95
CA ALA A 550 4.14 -28.45 -43.45
C ALA A 550 4.57 -27.25 -44.31
N LYS A 551 4.70 -27.56 -45.61
CA LYS A 551 4.47 -26.78 -46.84
C LYS A 551 4.36 -25.24 -46.75
N ALA A 552 5.21 -24.64 -47.58
CA ALA A 552 5.14 -23.28 -48.11
C ALA A 552 3.85 -22.99 -48.90
N GLY A 553 3.44 -21.71 -48.92
CA GLY A 553 2.40 -21.19 -49.82
C GLY A 553 2.07 -19.71 -49.57
N ASP A 554 2.74 -18.86 -50.34
CA ASP A 554 2.27 -17.59 -50.94
C ASP A 554 1.89 -16.36 -50.09
N THR A 555 2.80 -15.37 -50.16
CA THR A 555 2.57 -13.91 -50.24
C THR A 555 1.54 -13.50 -51.32
N PRO A 556 0.81 -12.36 -51.17
CA PRO A 556 1.35 -11.07 -51.64
C PRO A 556 0.93 -9.78 -50.88
N VAL A 557 1.92 -8.86 -50.80
CA VAL A 557 1.87 -7.41 -51.13
C VAL A 557 0.83 -6.47 -50.46
N GLY A 558 1.34 -5.59 -49.58
CA GLY A 558 1.35 -4.13 -49.79
C GLY A 558 0.12 -3.28 -49.41
N MET A 559 0.14 -2.67 -48.22
CA MET A 559 0.19 -1.21 -47.96
C MET A 559 0.28 -0.95 -46.46
#